data_AF-A0A2H0AG19-F1
#
_entry.id   AF-A0A2H0AG19-F1
#
_cell.length_a   1.000
_cell.length_b   1.000
_cell.length_c   1.000
_cell.angle_alpha   90.00
_cell.angle_beta   90.00
_cell.angle_gamma   90.00
#
_symmetry.space_group_name_H-M   'P 1'
#
loop_
_entity.id
_entity.type
_entity.pdbx_description
1 polymer ?
#
loop_
_entity_poly.entity_id
_entity_poly.type
_entity_poly.pdbx_seq_one_letter_code
_entity_poly.pdbx_strand_id
1 'polypeptide(L)'
;TGTRFENAASTKMVHISEFTADLIKHKKLKLDPSRNNHRIVTFHDSCNPARAMGLIEEPREVIKAAANNFFEMPANTIREQTFCCGSGTGLNTDEIMELRMRAGLPRANAVQYVHDKHKVNTLACVCAIDRATLTSLMNYWVPGVEVCGVSELVGNALVMDGEKERETGLRFEPLAGEGE
;
A
#
# COMPACT_ATOMS: atom_id res chain seq x y z
N THR A 1 -9.39 21.77 -2.93
CA THR A 1 -9.80 21.43 -4.31
C THR A 1 -11.24 21.83 -4.58
N GLY A 2 -12.12 21.84 -3.57
CA GLY A 2 -13.56 22.06 -3.77
C GLY A 2 -14.31 20.77 -4.07
N THR A 3 -13.59 19.64 -4.11
CA THR A 3 -14.14 18.31 -4.34
C THR A 3 -15.06 17.90 -3.20
N ARG A 4 -16.21 17.34 -3.57
CA ARG A 4 -17.15 16.71 -2.64
C ARG A 4 -16.90 15.20 -2.67
N PHE A 5 -16.59 14.62 -1.53
CA PHE A 5 -16.37 13.18 -1.37
C PHE A 5 -17.69 12.46 -1.03
N GLU A 6 -17.94 11.30 -1.65
CA GLU A 6 -19.23 10.60 -1.55
C GLU A 6 -19.13 9.19 -0.96
N ASN A 7 -17.94 8.56 -0.94
CA ASN A 7 -17.73 7.18 -0.49
C ASN A 7 -18.22 6.90 0.94
N ALA A 8 -18.11 7.88 1.84
CA ALA A 8 -18.60 7.81 3.22
C ALA A 8 -19.56 8.96 3.56
N ALA A 9 -20.45 9.32 2.62
CA ALA A 9 -21.35 10.47 2.75
C ALA A 9 -22.21 10.47 4.04
N SER A 10 -22.60 9.29 4.53
CA SER A 10 -23.43 9.16 5.75
C SER A 10 -22.71 9.63 7.02
N THR A 11 -21.40 9.40 7.11
CA THR A 11 -20.58 9.74 8.29
C THR A 11 -19.77 11.03 8.09
N LYS A 12 -19.71 11.55 6.85
CA LYS A 12 -18.90 12.72 6.46
C LYS A 12 -17.40 12.52 6.74
N MET A 13 -16.95 11.28 6.81
CA MET A 13 -15.54 10.96 6.87
C MET A 13 -14.93 10.96 5.48
N VAL A 14 -13.64 11.26 5.39
CA VAL A 14 -12.86 11.17 4.15
C VAL A 14 -11.64 10.32 4.47
N HIS A 15 -11.44 9.24 3.72
CA HIS A 15 -10.23 8.46 3.88
C HIS A 15 -9.04 9.23 3.31
N ILE A 16 -7.88 9.14 3.96
CA ILE A 16 -6.69 9.90 3.56
C ILE A 16 -6.27 9.61 2.11
N SER A 17 -6.46 8.37 1.64
CA SER A 17 -6.17 7.99 0.25
C SER A 17 -7.09 8.70 -0.75
N GLU A 18 -8.37 8.91 -0.45
CA GLU A 18 -9.29 9.68 -1.31
C GLU A 18 -8.84 11.13 -1.40
N PHE A 19 -8.54 11.72 -0.25
CA PHE A 19 -8.09 13.10 -0.18
C PHE A 19 -6.75 13.28 -0.91
N THR A 20 -5.83 12.33 -0.75
CA THR A 20 -4.52 12.38 -1.41
C THR A 20 -4.65 12.23 -2.92
N ALA A 21 -5.48 11.29 -3.41
CA ALA A 21 -5.79 11.13 -4.83
C ALA A 21 -6.35 12.43 -5.43
N ASP A 22 -7.28 13.08 -4.71
CA ASP A 22 -7.86 14.36 -5.11
C ASP A 22 -6.81 15.49 -5.19
N LEU A 23 -5.90 15.58 -4.22
CA LEU A 23 -4.79 16.55 -4.26
C LEU A 23 -3.86 16.31 -5.44
N ILE A 24 -3.53 15.04 -5.74
CA ILE A 24 -2.71 14.65 -6.89
C ILE A 24 -3.40 15.07 -8.20
N LYS A 25 -4.67 14.73 -8.36
CA LYS A 25 -5.49 15.09 -9.53
C LYS A 25 -5.51 16.60 -9.79
N HIS A 26 -5.55 17.39 -8.73
CA HIS A 26 -5.55 18.86 -8.80
C HIS A 26 -4.16 19.49 -8.80
N LYS A 27 -3.10 18.68 -8.98
CA LYS A 27 -1.69 19.13 -9.01
C LYS A 27 -1.30 19.95 -7.77
N LYS A 28 -1.85 19.58 -6.61
CA LYS A 28 -1.55 20.21 -5.32
C LYS A 28 -0.33 19.61 -4.63
N LEU A 29 0.10 18.43 -5.07
CA LEU A 29 1.33 17.78 -4.62
C LEU A 29 2.35 17.79 -5.75
N LYS A 30 3.61 18.11 -5.43
CA LYS A 30 4.77 17.86 -6.29
C LYS A 30 5.36 16.52 -5.86
N LEU A 31 5.26 15.52 -6.72
CA LEU A 31 5.76 14.17 -6.47
C LEU A 31 6.87 13.85 -7.45
N ASP A 32 7.96 13.30 -6.93
CA ASP A 32 9.04 12.68 -7.67
C ASP A 32 9.00 11.16 -7.44
N PRO A 33 8.35 10.39 -8.33
CA PRO A 33 8.22 8.94 -8.15
C PRO A 33 9.54 8.19 -8.32
N SER A 34 10.60 8.84 -8.82
CA SER A 34 11.92 8.21 -8.94
C SER A 34 12.54 7.88 -7.58
N ARG A 35 12.14 8.60 -6.52
CA ARG A 35 12.48 8.34 -5.11
C ARG A 35 11.97 7.01 -4.57
N ASN A 36 11.17 6.28 -5.35
CA ASN A 36 10.70 4.93 -5.03
C ASN A 36 11.10 3.90 -6.11
N ASN A 37 12.06 4.19 -7.00
CA ASN A 37 12.40 3.28 -8.10
C ASN A 37 12.90 1.90 -7.65
N HIS A 38 13.57 1.82 -6.50
CA HIS A 38 14.00 0.55 -5.88
C HIS A 38 12.81 -0.31 -5.40
N ARG A 39 11.61 0.25 -5.29
CA ARG A 39 10.39 -0.45 -4.88
C ARG A 39 9.61 -0.88 -6.12
N ILE A 40 9.49 -2.19 -6.32
CA ILE A 40 8.57 -2.81 -7.28
C ILE A 40 7.31 -3.17 -6.51
N VAL A 41 6.30 -2.32 -6.64
CA VAL A 41 5.15 -2.26 -5.76
C VAL A 41 3.98 -3.11 -6.28
N THR A 42 3.32 -3.83 -5.38
CA THR A 42 1.94 -4.30 -5.54
C THR A 42 1.07 -3.77 -4.40
N PHE A 43 -0.25 -3.93 -4.48
CA PHE A 43 -1.18 -3.32 -3.54
C PHE A 43 -2.10 -4.34 -2.86
N HIS A 44 -2.20 -4.27 -1.54
CA HIS A 44 -3.22 -4.98 -0.77
C HIS A 44 -4.48 -4.12 -0.63
N ASP A 45 -5.54 -4.53 -1.32
CA ASP A 45 -6.89 -4.01 -1.07
C ASP A 45 -7.37 -4.42 0.32
N SER A 46 -7.32 -3.50 1.27
CA SER A 46 -7.84 -3.69 2.63
C SER A 46 -9.34 -3.99 2.60
N CYS A 47 -9.78 -5.02 3.31
CA CYS A 47 -11.15 -5.55 3.19
C CYS A 47 -12.25 -4.53 3.53
N ASN A 48 -12.10 -3.74 4.60
CA ASN A 48 -13.09 -2.73 4.99
C ASN A 48 -13.12 -1.56 3.97
N PRO A 49 -12.00 -0.89 3.63
CA PRO A 49 -12.01 0.13 2.60
C PRO A 49 -12.53 -0.37 1.24
N ALA A 50 -12.09 -1.54 0.78
CA ALA A 50 -12.50 -2.05 -0.53
C ALA A 50 -13.99 -2.45 -0.57
N ARG A 51 -14.45 -3.29 0.37
CA ARG A 51 -15.80 -3.88 0.31
C ARG A 51 -16.90 -3.01 0.94
N ALA A 52 -16.58 -2.25 1.99
CA ALA A 52 -17.58 -1.46 2.71
C ALA A 52 -17.63 0.00 2.25
N MET A 53 -16.51 0.56 1.80
CA MET A 53 -16.43 1.97 1.38
C MET A 53 -16.30 2.16 -0.14
N GLY A 54 -16.02 1.10 -0.90
CA GLY A 54 -15.75 1.21 -2.34
C GLY A 54 -14.43 1.91 -2.66
N LEU A 55 -13.51 2.01 -1.69
CA LEU A 55 -12.19 2.62 -1.85
C LEU A 55 -11.27 1.68 -2.62
N ILE A 56 -11.32 1.76 -3.94
CA ILE A 56 -10.66 0.81 -4.83
C ILE A 56 -9.66 1.52 -5.74
N GLU A 57 -10.05 2.58 -6.43
CA GLU A 57 -9.17 3.24 -7.41
C GLU A 57 -8.24 4.26 -6.77
N GLU A 58 -8.71 4.99 -5.76
CA GLU A 58 -7.99 6.09 -5.16
C GLU A 58 -6.62 5.67 -4.61
N PRO A 59 -6.48 4.54 -3.88
CA PRO A 59 -5.15 4.06 -3.47
C PRO A 59 -4.23 3.74 -4.66
N ARG A 60 -4.78 3.22 -5.76
CA ARG A 60 -4.01 2.88 -6.98
C ARG A 60 -3.53 4.15 -7.69
N GLU A 61 -4.38 5.16 -7.79
CA GLU A 61 -4.02 6.48 -8.33
C GLU A 61 -2.88 7.10 -7.53
N VAL A 62 -2.96 7.02 -6.19
CA VAL A 62 -1.91 7.50 -5.29
C VAL A 62 -0.60 6.75 -5.51
N ILE A 63 -0.62 5.41 -5.56
CA ILE A 63 0.59 4.60 -5.77
C ILE A 63 1.22 4.92 -7.13
N LYS A 64 0.44 4.95 -8.21
CA LYS A 64 0.94 5.23 -9.57
C LYS A 64 1.53 6.63 -9.72
N ALA A 65 1.11 7.59 -8.90
CA ALA A 65 1.70 8.92 -8.87
C ALA A 65 2.97 8.99 -8.01
N ALA A 66 3.11 8.10 -7.02
CA ALA A 66 4.23 8.09 -6.07
C ALA A 66 5.34 7.09 -6.41
N ALA A 67 5.09 6.11 -7.29
CA ALA A 67 6.05 5.09 -7.68
C ALA A 67 5.89 4.71 -9.16
N ASN A 68 7.03 4.49 -9.84
CA ASN A 68 7.03 4.14 -11.27
C ASN A 68 6.74 2.65 -11.53
N ASN A 69 7.10 1.78 -10.59
CA ASN A 69 7.04 0.33 -10.75
C ASN A 69 5.85 -0.25 -9.97
N PHE A 70 4.69 -0.35 -10.60
CA PHE A 70 3.47 -0.89 -9.97
C PHE A 70 2.86 -2.03 -10.79
N PHE A 71 2.59 -3.16 -10.11
CA PHE A 71 1.97 -4.35 -10.71
C PHE A 71 0.79 -4.84 -9.85
N GLU A 72 -0.34 -5.07 -10.50
CA GLU A 72 -1.52 -5.68 -9.85
C GLU A 72 -1.34 -7.19 -9.67
N MET A 73 -1.97 -7.70 -8.61
CA MET A 73 -2.18 -9.13 -8.42
C MET A 73 -3.29 -9.67 -9.33
N PRO A 74 -3.46 -11.01 -9.46
CA PRO A 74 -4.51 -11.60 -10.28
C PRO A 74 -5.90 -11.03 -9.93
N ALA A 75 -6.72 -10.77 -10.96
CA ALA A 75 -7.97 -10.02 -10.84
C ALA A 75 -8.96 -10.61 -9.82
N ASN A 76 -8.94 -11.93 -9.60
CA ASN A 76 -9.78 -12.63 -8.63
C ASN A 76 -9.24 -12.57 -7.18
N THR A 77 -8.23 -11.75 -6.92
CA THR A 77 -7.56 -11.63 -5.60
C THR A 77 -7.45 -10.19 -5.10
N ILE A 78 -8.01 -9.24 -5.84
CA ILE A 78 -7.95 -7.79 -5.61
C ILE A 78 -9.37 -7.20 -5.61
N ARG A 79 -9.46 -5.92 -5.27
CA ARG A 79 -10.69 -5.12 -5.28
C ARG A 79 -11.77 -5.77 -4.40
N GLU A 80 -13.01 -5.89 -4.87
CA GLU A 80 -14.12 -6.52 -4.13
C GLU A 80 -13.82 -7.99 -3.78
N GLN A 81 -13.05 -8.66 -4.64
CA GLN A 81 -12.60 -10.05 -4.48
C GLN A 81 -11.32 -10.18 -3.65
N THR A 82 -10.86 -9.10 -3.00
CA THR A 82 -9.64 -9.09 -2.20
C THR A 82 -9.63 -10.18 -1.14
N PHE A 83 -8.51 -10.88 -0.97
CA PHE A 83 -8.28 -11.75 0.18
C PHE A 83 -7.93 -10.96 1.43
N CYS A 84 -8.44 -11.44 2.57
CA CYS A 84 -8.18 -10.89 3.91
C CYS A 84 -6.68 -10.94 4.26
N CYS A 85 -6.23 -9.99 5.08
CA CYS A 85 -4.89 -10.02 5.68
C CYS A 85 -4.72 -11.08 6.78
N GLY A 86 -5.83 -11.66 7.27
CA GLY A 86 -5.85 -12.71 8.29
C GLY A 86 -5.88 -12.20 9.73
N SER A 87 -6.09 -10.89 9.98
CA SER A 87 -5.99 -10.33 11.35
C SER A 87 -7.02 -9.25 11.71
N GLY A 88 -8.05 -9.06 10.89
CA GLY A 88 -9.20 -8.21 11.27
C GLY A 88 -10.03 -8.80 12.43
N THR A 89 -10.99 -8.03 12.94
CA THR A 89 -12.03 -8.49 13.89
C THR A 89 -11.47 -9.19 15.15
N GLY A 90 -10.40 -8.63 15.73
CA GLY A 90 -9.81 -9.16 16.96
C GLY A 90 -8.87 -10.35 16.76
N LEU A 91 -8.55 -10.70 15.51
CA LEU A 91 -7.64 -11.81 15.22
C LEU A 91 -6.15 -11.41 15.20
N ASN A 92 -5.82 -10.14 15.46
CA ASN A 92 -4.44 -9.62 15.47
C ASN A 92 -3.74 -9.84 16.83
N THR A 93 -3.77 -11.06 17.35
CA THR A 93 -3.07 -11.40 18.60
C THR A 93 -2.02 -12.49 18.34
N ASP A 94 -1.03 -12.60 19.22
CA ASP A 94 0.09 -13.52 19.01
C ASP A 94 -0.27 -14.96 19.43
N GLU A 95 -1.25 -15.13 20.32
CA GLU A 95 -1.74 -16.42 20.81
C GLU A 95 -2.39 -17.26 19.69
N ILE A 96 -2.79 -16.63 18.60
CA ILE A 96 -3.42 -17.29 17.43
C ILE A 96 -2.59 -17.11 16.15
N MET A 97 -1.27 -16.95 16.28
CA MET A 97 -0.37 -16.76 15.13
C MET A 97 -0.56 -17.82 14.05
N GLU A 98 -0.70 -19.10 14.42
CA GLU A 98 -0.92 -20.18 13.44
C GLU A 98 -2.17 -19.93 12.58
N LEU A 99 -3.28 -19.53 13.21
CA LEU A 99 -4.52 -19.20 12.51
C LEU A 99 -4.32 -18.00 11.58
N ARG A 100 -3.64 -16.95 12.05
CA ARG A 100 -3.34 -15.75 11.24
C ARG A 100 -2.52 -16.10 10.00
N MET A 101 -1.48 -16.90 10.17
CA MET A 101 -0.60 -17.32 9.07
C MET A 101 -1.33 -18.20 8.06
N ARG A 102 -2.20 -19.11 8.52
CA ARG A 102 -3.06 -19.93 7.65
C ARG A 102 -4.11 -19.11 6.92
N ALA A 103 -4.77 -18.19 7.60
CA ALA A 103 -5.78 -17.30 7.02
C ALA A 103 -5.20 -16.34 5.98
N GLY A 104 -3.95 -15.90 6.17
CA GLY A 104 -3.23 -15.05 5.23
C GLY A 104 -2.65 -15.77 4.01
N LEU A 105 -2.59 -17.11 4.00
CA LEU A 105 -1.95 -17.88 2.92
C LEU A 105 -2.50 -17.55 1.51
N PRO A 106 -3.81 -17.39 1.27
CA PRO A 106 -4.31 -16.98 -0.05
C PRO A 106 -3.77 -15.62 -0.49
N ARG A 107 -3.61 -14.67 0.44
CA ARG A 107 -2.98 -13.38 0.15
C ARG A 107 -1.49 -13.55 -0.17
N ALA A 108 -0.76 -14.34 0.61
CA ALA A 108 0.64 -14.63 0.34
C ALA A 108 0.84 -15.27 -1.04
N ASN A 109 0.00 -16.22 -1.45
CA ASN A 109 0.06 -16.84 -2.77
C ASN A 109 -0.15 -15.82 -3.91
N ALA A 110 -1.08 -14.87 -3.73
CA ALA A 110 -1.29 -13.81 -4.73
C ALA A 110 -0.06 -12.89 -4.85
N VAL A 111 0.60 -12.59 -3.73
CA VAL A 111 1.83 -11.80 -3.71
C VAL A 111 3.00 -12.59 -4.31
N GLN A 112 3.16 -13.87 -3.97
CA GLN A 112 4.18 -14.76 -4.55
C GLN A 112 4.07 -14.79 -6.07
N TYR A 113 2.85 -14.89 -6.61
CA TYR A 113 2.62 -14.89 -8.06
C TYR A 113 3.22 -13.67 -8.75
N VAL A 114 3.00 -12.46 -8.19
CA VAL A 114 3.55 -11.23 -8.78
C VAL A 114 5.02 -11.01 -8.43
N HIS A 115 5.49 -11.53 -7.30
CA HIS A 115 6.91 -11.57 -6.97
C HIS A 115 7.68 -12.40 -8.01
N ASP A 116 7.23 -13.61 -8.31
CA ASP A 116 7.91 -14.51 -9.26
C ASP A 116 7.92 -13.91 -10.67
N LYS A 117 6.78 -13.36 -11.09
CA LYS A 117 6.52 -12.88 -12.45
C LYS A 117 7.11 -11.50 -12.74
N HIS A 118 7.00 -10.58 -11.78
CA HIS A 118 7.34 -9.17 -11.97
C HIS A 118 8.43 -8.67 -11.03
N LYS A 119 8.97 -9.54 -10.17
CA LYS A 119 9.97 -9.20 -9.15
C LYS A 119 9.46 -8.15 -8.16
N VAL A 120 8.14 -8.13 -7.92
CA VAL A 120 7.53 -7.31 -6.87
C VAL A 120 8.25 -7.56 -5.56
N ASN A 121 8.79 -6.50 -4.94
CA ASN A 121 9.52 -6.56 -3.68
C ASN A 121 8.85 -5.74 -2.57
N THR A 122 7.73 -5.08 -2.88
CA THR A 122 7.02 -4.21 -1.93
C THR A 122 5.51 -4.42 -2.02
N LEU A 123 4.86 -4.69 -0.90
CA LEU A 123 3.40 -4.76 -0.74
C LEU A 123 2.90 -3.51 -0.02
N ALA A 124 2.23 -2.62 -0.75
CA ALA A 124 1.65 -1.39 -0.20
C ALA A 124 0.29 -1.64 0.45
N CYS A 125 0.04 -1.00 1.59
CA CYS A 125 -1.19 -1.12 2.37
C CYS A 125 -1.78 0.27 2.70
N VAL A 126 -3.10 0.40 2.72
CA VAL A 126 -3.79 1.60 3.23
C VAL A 126 -4.21 1.47 4.70
N CYS A 127 -4.39 0.24 5.18
CA CYS A 127 -4.76 -0.05 6.55
C CYS A 127 -3.53 -0.30 7.43
N ALA A 128 -3.51 0.28 8.63
CA ALA A 128 -2.42 0.10 9.59
C ALA A 128 -2.34 -1.34 10.13
N ILE A 129 -3.48 -2.01 10.32
CA ILE A 129 -3.54 -3.42 10.76
C ILE A 129 -2.92 -4.32 9.69
N ASP A 130 -3.24 -4.06 8.42
CA ASP A 130 -2.70 -4.82 7.30
C ASP A 130 -1.19 -4.65 7.24
N ARG A 131 -0.68 -3.41 7.36
CA ARG A 131 0.77 -3.15 7.38
C ARG A 131 1.47 -3.92 8.50
N ALA A 132 0.92 -3.89 9.72
CA ALA A 132 1.51 -4.60 10.85
C ALA A 132 1.47 -6.13 10.67
N THR A 133 0.34 -6.66 10.23
CA THR A 133 0.11 -8.12 10.11
C THR A 133 0.86 -8.73 8.94
N LEU A 134 0.76 -8.10 7.77
CA LEU A 134 1.31 -8.63 6.54
C LEU A 134 2.83 -8.66 6.58
N THR A 135 3.48 -7.86 7.42
CA THR A 135 4.94 -7.89 7.61
C THR A 135 5.41 -9.29 8.03
N SER A 136 4.85 -9.85 9.10
CA SER A 136 5.19 -11.21 9.53
C SER A 136 4.77 -12.27 8.50
N LEU A 137 3.65 -12.04 7.82
CA LEU A 137 3.15 -12.95 6.77
C LEU A 137 4.11 -13.03 5.57
N MET A 138 4.59 -11.89 5.07
CA MET A 138 5.52 -11.82 3.93
C MET A 138 6.89 -12.36 4.33
N ASN A 139 7.40 -12.02 5.52
CA ASN A 139 8.68 -12.55 6.01
C ASN A 139 8.72 -14.08 6.02
N TYR A 140 7.58 -14.74 6.27
CA TYR A 140 7.49 -16.19 6.29
C TYR A 140 7.19 -16.79 4.91
N TRP A 141 6.13 -16.33 4.23
CA TRP A 141 5.63 -16.98 3.01
C TRP A 141 6.27 -16.48 1.72
N VAL A 142 6.70 -15.21 1.66
CA VAL A 142 7.25 -14.57 0.47
C VAL A 142 8.48 -13.73 0.88
N PRO A 143 9.54 -14.36 1.41
CA PRO A 143 10.72 -13.64 1.88
C PRO A 143 11.32 -12.82 0.72
N GLY A 144 11.68 -11.56 1.01
CA GLY A 144 12.12 -10.58 0.00
C GLY A 144 11.04 -9.61 -0.46
N VAL A 145 9.79 -9.76 0.01
CA VAL A 145 8.75 -8.74 -0.13
C VAL A 145 8.58 -7.97 1.17
N GLU A 146 8.93 -6.69 1.15
CA GLU A 146 8.66 -5.78 2.26
C GLU A 146 7.21 -5.29 2.25
N VAL A 147 6.71 -4.87 3.40
CA VAL A 147 5.37 -4.27 3.52
C VAL A 147 5.51 -2.78 3.84
N CYS A 148 4.81 -1.92 3.10
CA CYS A 148 4.84 -0.47 3.29
C CYS A 148 3.43 0.15 3.34
N GLY A 149 3.36 1.41 3.80
CA GLY A 149 2.14 2.19 3.69
C GLY A 149 2.01 2.88 2.32
N VAL A 150 0.79 3.08 1.83
CA VAL A 150 0.57 3.96 0.66
C VAL A 150 1.04 5.39 0.95
N SER A 151 0.73 5.91 2.14
CA SER A 151 1.20 7.24 2.57
C SER A 151 2.72 7.33 2.73
N GLU A 152 3.40 6.20 2.92
CA GLU A 152 4.86 6.13 3.00
C GLU A 152 5.49 6.36 1.62
N LEU A 153 4.95 5.71 0.59
CA LEU A 153 5.36 5.95 -0.80
C LEU A 153 5.19 7.42 -1.19
N VAL A 154 4.04 8.01 -0.82
CA VAL A 154 3.79 9.45 -1.04
C VAL A 154 4.80 10.30 -0.28
N GLY A 155 5.07 9.99 0.99
CA GLY A 155 5.99 10.77 1.80
C GLY A 155 7.45 10.69 1.35
N ASN A 156 7.86 9.58 0.71
CA ASN A 156 9.16 9.47 0.04
C ASN A 156 9.19 10.29 -1.25
N ALA A 157 8.13 10.21 -2.07
CA ALA A 157 8.03 10.91 -3.35
C ALA A 157 7.79 12.42 -3.20
N LEU A 158 7.29 12.91 -2.07
CA LEU A 158 6.91 14.30 -1.87
C LEU A 158 8.13 15.23 -1.97
N VAL A 159 8.01 16.25 -2.82
CA VAL A 159 8.97 17.34 -2.98
C VAL A 159 8.40 18.60 -2.35
N MET A 160 9.00 19.07 -1.26
CA MET A 160 8.57 20.29 -0.57
C MET A 160 9.30 21.54 -1.07
N ASP A 161 8.62 22.69 -1.07
CA ASP A 161 9.23 23.96 -1.45
C ASP A 161 10.31 24.35 -0.43
N GLY A 162 11.53 24.56 -0.91
CA GLY A 162 12.69 24.88 -0.06
C GLY A 162 13.26 23.69 0.70
N GLU A 163 12.91 22.45 0.32
CA GLU A 163 13.56 21.27 0.91
C GLU A 163 15.05 21.21 0.59
N LYS A 164 15.82 20.68 1.53
CA LYS A 164 17.20 20.28 1.26
C LYS A 164 17.19 18.99 0.44
N GLU A 165 18.31 18.72 -0.23
CA GLU A 165 18.52 17.41 -0.85
C GLU A 165 18.29 16.31 0.18
N ARG A 166 17.44 15.34 -0.18
CA ARG A 166 17.00 14.28 0.71
C ARG A 166 17.76 13.01 0.36
N GLU A 167 18.60 12.56 1.26
CA GLU A 167 19.43 11.37 1.07
C GLU A 167 18.73 10.09 1.54
N THR A 168 17.75 10.21 2.46
CA THR A 168 17.08 9.07 3.09
C THR A 168 15.56 9.08 2.98
N GLY A 169 14.99 7.89 2.87
CA GLY A 169 13.55 7.62 2.94
C GLY A 169 12.99 7.76 4.35
N LEU A 170 11.68 7.54 4.49
CA LEU A 170 10.97 7.60 5.77
C LEU A 170 11.35 6.49 6.76
N ARG A 171 12.07 5.44 6.33
CA ARG A 171 12.61 4.39 7.21
C ARG A 171 14.11 4.56 7.45
N PHE A 172 14.69 5.71 7.11
CA PHE A 172 16.12 6.00 7.22
C PHE A 172 17.02 5.13 6.32
N GLU A 173 16.43 4.47 5.33
CA GLU A 173 17.13 3.82 4.23
C GLU A 173 17.60 4.86 3.21
N PRO A 174 18.64 4.59 2.38
CA PRO A 174 18.96 5.45 1.25
C PRO A 174 17.75 5.66 0.34
N LEU A 175 17.47 6.91 -0.07
CA LEU A 175 16.26 7.26 -0.80
C LEU A 175 16.18 6.59 -2.18
N ALA A 176 17.32 6.40 -2.85
CA ALA A 176 17.40 5.66 -4.11
C ALA A 176 17.43 4.14 -3.93
N GLY A 177 17.43 3.62 -2.70
CA GLY A 177 17.77 2.23 -2.39
C GLY A 177 19.27 2.04 -2.17
N GLU A 178 19.67 0.88 -1.63
CA GLU A 178 21.09 0.54 -1.43
C GLU A 178 21.77 0.23 -2.78
N GLY A 179 22.64 1.13 -3.26
CA GLY A 179 23.61 0.89 -4.34
C GLY A 179 23.06 0.87 -5.77
N GLU A 180 23.47 1.85 -6.57
CA GLU A 180 23.84 1.58 -7.98
C GLU A 180 25.27 1.02 -8.02
#